data_AF-A0A2I0KP29-F1
#
_entry.id   AF-A0A2I0KP29-F1
#
_cell.length_a   1.000
_cell.length_b   1.000
_cell.length_c   1.000
_cell.angle_alpha   90.00
_cell.angle_beta   90.00
_cell.angle_gamma   90.00
#
_symmetry.space_group_name_H-M   'P 1'
#
loop_
_entity.id
_entity.type
_entity.pdbx_description
1 polymer ?
#
loop_
_entity_poly.entity_id
_entity_poly.type
_entity_poly.pdbx_seq_one_letter_code
_entity_poly.pdbx_strand_id
1 'polypeptide(L)'
;MGHFGVVKTLDILREYFFWPHRKRVVERICSKCATCKKVKSTIKTHGMYMPLHVPNEPWTDLSMDFILGLPRSSKGCDSIFVVVDRFSKMNHFIPCRKTNDTTHIVDLFFREVVRLHGIHKTIGSDRDAKFLSHFWMLSTLLRTVIKKNYKYWEDCIPFIEFVYNRTVHSSTNF
;
A
#
# COMPACT_ATOMS: atom_id res chain seq x y z
N MET A 1 -3.74 -37.27 15.14
CA MET A 1 -2.59 -37.46 14.21
C MET A 1 -2.23 -36.12 13.59
N GLY A 2 -0.95 -35.73 13.57
CA GLY A 2 -0.51 -34.43 13.07
C GLY A 2 -0.37 -34.37 11.55
N HIS A 3 -0.87 -33.30 10.92
CA HIS A 3 -0.75 -33.02 9.49
C HIS A 3 0.61 -32.40 9.14
N PHE A 4 1.69 -33.13 9.41
CA PHE A 4 3.05 -32.65 9.16
C PHE A 4 3.37 -32.60 7.67
N GLY A 5 4.24 -31.66 7.28
CA GLY A 5 4.76 -31.58 5.92
C GLY A 5 5.69 -32.74 5.59
N VAL A 6 5.93 -32.96 4.29
CA VAL A 6 6.71 -34.08 3.75
C VAL A 6 8.03 -34.33 4.49
N VAL A 7 8.78 -33.26 4.79
CA VAL A 7 10.09 -33.34 5.46
C VAL A 7 9.96 -33.94 6.85
N LYS A 8 9.11 -33.35 7.70
CA LYS A 8 8.93 -33.78 9.09
C LYS A 8 8.31 -35.18 9.18
N THR A 9 7.41 -35.53 8.25
CA THR A 9 6.88 -36.90 8.15
C THR A 9 7.96 -37.91 7.75
N LEU A 10 8.88 -37.54 6.85
CA LEU A 10 10.00 -38.41 6.48
C LEU A 10 11.00 -38.60 7.61
N ASP A 11 11.28 -37.56 8.39
CA ASP A 11 12.24 -37.66 9.49
C ASP A 11 11.72 -38.58 10.60
N ILE A 12 10.44 -38.49 10.96
CA ILE A 12 9.82 -39.42 11.92
C ILE A 12 9.83 -40.86 11.36
N LEU A 13 9.50 -41.04 10.08
CA LEU A 13 9.45 -42.39 9.48
C LEU A 13 10.84 -43.04 9.36
N ARG A 14 11.90 -42.24 9.22
CA ARG A 14 13.29 -42.74 9.14
C ARG A 14 13.76 -43.40 10.43
N GLU A 15 13.23 -43.01 11.57
CA GLU A 15 13.61 -43.56 12.88
C GLU A 15 13.13 -45.00 13.08
N TYR A 16 12.01 -45.38 12.45
CA TYR A 16 11.34 -46.66 12.71
C TYR A 16 11.29 -47.60 11.50
N PHE A 17 11.40 -47.08 10.28
CA PHE A 17 11.12 -47.87 9.08
C PHE A 17 12.02 -47.51 7.88
N PHE A 18 12.45 -48.53 7.14
CA PHE A 18 13.23 -48.39 5.91
C PHE A 18 12.62 -49.20 4.76
N TRP A 19 12.35 -48.53 3.63
CA TRP A 19 12.01 -49.18 2.38
C TRP A 19 12.37 -48.30 1.16
N PRO A 20 12.61 -48.91 -0.01
CA PRO A 20 12.89 -48.17 -1.24
C PRO A 20 11.78 -47.17 -1.60
N HIS A 21 12.16 -45.97 -2.05
CA HIS A 21 11.24 -44.91 -2.49
C HIS A 21 10.26 -44.35 -1.43
N ARG A 22 10.53 -44.54 -0.13
CA ARG A 22 9.74 -43.94 0.98
C ARG A 22 9.43 -42.45 0.81
N LYS A 23 10.35 -41.66 0.27
CA LYS A 23 10.14 -40.23 -0.06
C LYS A 23 8.96 -40.02 -1.02
N ARG A 24 8.89 -40.78 -2.12
CA ARG A 24 7.81 -40.68 -3.12
C ARG A 24 6.45 -41.04 -2.51
N VAL A 25 6.43 -42.01 -1.60
CA VAL A 25 5.19 -42.43 -0.92
C VAL A 25 4.69 -41.33 0.02
N VAL A 26 5.57 -40.75 0.84
CA VAL A 26 5.21 -39.66 1.75
C VAL A 26 4.75 -38.42 0.97
N GLU A 27 5.45 -38.05 -0.11
CA GLU A 27 5.03 -36.96 -1.00
C GLU A 27 3.63 -37.20 -1.58
N ARG A 28 3.34 -38.43 -2.01
CA ARG A 28 2.01 -38.81 -2.52
C ARG A 28 0.93 -38.71 -1.45
N ILE A 29 1.21 -39.12 -0.22
CA ILE A 29 0.26 -39.06 0.90
C ILE A 29 -0.01 -37.60 1.30
N CYS A 30 1.05 -36.81 1.50
CA CYS A 30 0.92 -35.39 1.84
C CYS A 30 0.22 -34.58 0.74
N SER A 31 0.45 -34.88 -0.54
CA SER A 31 -0.21 -34.22 -1.67
C SER A 31 -1.67 -34.62 -1.86
N LYS A 32 -2.09 -35.81 -1.41
CA LYS A 32 -3.49 -36.27 -1.46
C LYS A 32 -4.28 -35.90 -0.21
N CYS A 33 -3.64 -35.41 0.85
CA CYS A 33 -4.32 -35.04 2.09
C CYS A 33 -5.26 -33.84 1.89
N ALA A 34 -6.57 -34.08 2.02
CA ALA A 34 -7.60 -33.06 1.85
C ALA A 34 -7.48 -31.93 2.88
N THR A 35 -7.20 -32.26 4.15
CA THR A 35 -7.00 -31.28 5.22
C THR A 35 -5.80 -30.38 4.95
N CYS A 36 -4.64 -30.96 4.55
CA CYS A 36 -3.47 -30.17 4.18
C CYS A 36 -3.73 -29.28 2.96
N LYS A 37 -4.50 -29.75 1.98
CA LYS A 37 -4.86 -28.96 0.78
C LYS A 37 -5.81 -27.81 1.08
N LYS A 38 -6.75 -27.98 2.00
CA LYS A 38 -7.65 -26.90 2.45
C LYS A 38 -6.92 -25.81 3.23
N VAL A 39 -5.90 -26.19 4.01
CA VAL A 39 -5.16 -25.26 4.88
C VAL A 39 -3.93 -24.65 4.20
N LYS A 40 -3.30 -25.34 3.23
CA LYS A 40 -2.21 -24.76 2.44
C LYS A 40 -2.76 -23.63 1.58
N SER A 41 -2.53 -22.39 2.00
CA SER A 41 -2.65 -21.24 1.12
C SER A 41 -1.76 -21.49 -0.10
N THR A 42 -2.38 -21.49 -1.28
CA THR A 42 -1.60 -21.38 -2.51
C THR A 42 -1.05 -19.97 -2.49
N ILE A 43 0.20 -19.81 -2.05
CA ILE A 43 0.93 -18.57 -2.30
C ILE A 43 1.09 -18.54 -3.82
N LYS A 44 0.10 -17.97 -4.50
CA LYS A 44 0.27 -17.50 -5.87
C LYS A 44 1.37 -16.46 -5.72
N THR A 45 2.55 -16.73 -6.28
CA THR A 45 3.52 -15.69 -6.54
C THR A 45 2.74 -14.59 -7.24
N HIS A 46 2.53 -13.46 -6.56
CA HIS A 46 1.89 -12.30 -7.15
C HIS A 46 2.57 -12.09 -8.51
N GLY A 47 1.80 -12.14 -9.60
CA GLY A 47 2.35 -11.95 -10.94
C GLY A 47 3.19 -10.66 -10.94
N MET A 48 4.27 -10.64 -11.74
CA MET A 48 5.07 -9.42 -11.95
C MET A 48 4.11 -8.24 -12.07
N TYR A 49 4.17 -7.31 -11.11
CA TYR A 49 3.41 -6.07 -11.19
C TYR A 49 3.87 -5.39 -12.47
N MET A 50 3.02 -5.40 -13.50
CA MET A 50 3.31 -4.68 -14.72
C MET A 50 3.33 -3.20 -14.33
N PRO A 51 4.50 -2.54 -14.36
CA PRO A 51 4.58 -1.15 -13.98
C PRO A 51 3.68 -0.36 -14.92
N LEU A 52 2.88 0.54 -14.36
CA LEU A 52 2.07 1.45 -15.16
C LEU A 52 3.01 2.29 -16.04
N HIS A 53 2.56 2.64 -17.24
CA HIS A 53 3.34 3.48 -18.15
C HIS A 53 3.78 4.75 -17.42
N VAL A 54 5.06 5.10 -17.52
CA VAL A 54 5.60 6.31 -16.92
C VAL A 54 4.98 7.51 -17.65
N PRO A 55 4.37 8.47 -16.94
CA PRO A 55 3.82 9.65 -17.60
C PRO A 55 4.91 10.43 -18.33
N ASN A 56 4.53 11.20 -19.35
CA ASN A 56 5.47 12.03 -20.12
C ASN A 56 5.48 13.50 -19.69
N GLU A 57 4.44 13.94 -18.96
CA GLU A 57 4.21 15.34 -18.61
C GLU A 57 3.76 15.43 -17.13
N PRO A 58 4.15 16.49 -16.40
CA PRO A 58 3.60 16.76 -15.08
C PRO A 58 2.08 16.89 -15.11
N TRP A 59 1.41 16.40 -14.06
CA TRP A 59 -0.03 16.59 -13.82
C TRP A 59 -0.97 15.96 -14.86
N THR A 60 -0.48 15.13 -15.79
CA THR A 60 -1.35 14.39 -16.71
C THR A 60 -1.94 13.13 -16.07
N ASP A 61 -1.20 12.53 -15.15
CA ASP A 61 -1.44 11.19 -14.64
C ASP A 61 -1.32 11.20 -13.12
N LEU A 62 -2.45 11.13 -12.43
CA LEU A 62 -2.50 11.25 -10.98
C LEU A 62 -2.72 9.89 -10.31
N SER A 63 -2.18 9.72 -9.11
CA SER A 63 -2.61 8.69 -8.16
C SER A 63 -3.39 9.33 -7.01
N MET A 64 -4.42 8.64 -6.54
CA MET A 64 -5.25 9.09 -5.43
C MET A 64 -5.33 8.01 -4.34
N ASP A 65 -5.11 8.41 -3.09
CA ASP A 65 -5.18 7.52 -1.94
C ASP A 65 -5.65 8.26 -0.67
N PHE A 66 -5.91 7.50 0.40
CA PHE A 66 -6.34 8.01 1.69
C PHE A 66 -5.48 7.49 2.84
N ILE A 67 -5.00 8.42 3.67
CA ILE A 67 -4.44 8.08 4.98
C ILE A 67 -5.58 8.14 6.00
N LEU A 68 -6.05 6.97 6.40
CA LEU A 68 -7.18 6.81 7.34
C LEU A 68 -6.72 6.58 8.78
N GLY A 69 -7.63 6.79 9.72
CA GLY A 69 -7.44 6.44 11.13
C GLY A 69 -6.46 7.38 11.84
N LEU A 70 -6.56 8.67 11.54
CA LEU A 70 -5.83 9.72 12.27
C LEU A 70 -6.67 10.18 13.47
N PRO A 71 -6.03 10.73 14.53
CA PRO A 71 -6.75 11.42 15.59
C PRO A 71 -7.62 12.54 15.02
N ARG A 72 -8.83 12.68 15.56
CA ARG A 72 -9.73 13.75 15.16
C ARG A 72 -9.14 15.10 15.57
N SER A 73 -8.95 15.99 14.61
CA SER A 73 -8.48 17.35 14.82
C SER A 73 -9.55 18.27 15.45
N SER A 74 -9.18 19.53 15.70
CA SER A 74 -10.06 20.62 16.12
C SER A 74 -11.16 20.96 15.10
N LYS A 75 -10.85 20.91 13.79
CA LYS A 75 -11.81 21.16 12.70
C LYS A 75 -12.59 19.88 12.31
N GLY A 76 -12.26 18.78 12.96
CA GLY A 76 -12.98 17.51 12.89
C GLY A 76 -12.58 16.61 11.74
N CYS A 77 -11.45 16.83 11.06
CA CYS A 77 -10.87 15.88 10.13
C CYS A 77 -10.22 14.71 10.87
N ASP A 78 -10.28 13.53 10.26
CA ASP A 78 -9.72 12.28 10.79
C ASP A 78 -8.97 11.46 9.72
N SER A 79 -8.82 12.06 8.53
CA SER A 79 -8.21 11.44 7.36
C SER A 79 -7.48 12.50 6.51
N ILE A 80 -6.56 12.06 5.67
CA ILE A 80 -5.91 12.90 4.66
C ILE A 80 -6.15 12.27 3.30
N PHE A 81 -6.72 13.05 2.39
CA PHE A 81 -6.81 12.73 0.96
C PHE A 81 -5.49 13.11 0.30
N VAL A 82 -4.84 12.13 -0.32
CA VAL A 82 -3.53 12.26 -0.93
C VAL A 82 -3.67 12.20 -2.44
N VAL A 83 -3.16 13.22 -3.12
CA VAL A 83 -3.09 13.25 -4.59
C VAL A 83 -1.65 13.39 -5.01
N VAL A 84 -1.19 12.51 -5.88
CA VAL A 84 0.22 12.45 -6.29
C VAL A 84 0.33 12.53 -7.79
N ASP A 85 1.13 13.47 -8.28
CA ASP A 85 1.55 13.48 -9.67
C ASP A 85 2.54 12.34 -9.92
N ARG A 86 2.19 11.42 -10.81
CA ARG A 86 3.03 10.25 -11.08
C ARG A 86 4.32 10.61 -11.81
N PHE A 87 4.38 11.77 -12.48
CA PHE A 87 5.58 12.28 -13.15
C PHE A 87 6.57 12.91 -12.17
N SER A 88 6.21 14.05 -11.58
CA SER A 88 7.10 14.84 -10.70
C SER A 88 7.24 14.27 -9.29
N LYS A 89 6.35 13.35 -8.90
CA LYS A 89 6.18 12.88 -7.52
C LYS A 89 5.76 13.98 -6.55
N MET A 90 5.26 15.12 -7.03
CA MET A 90 4.66 16.14 -6.18
C MET A 90 3.35 15.61 -5.55
N ASN A 91 3.15 15.90 -4.27
CA ASN A 91 2.02 15.45 -3.47
C ASN A 91 1.18 16.65 -3.01
N HIS A 92 -0.14 16.46 -2.97
CA HIS A 92 -1.08 17.30 -2.22
C HIS A 92 -1.63 16.51 -1.04
N PHE A 93 -1.59 17.13 0.15
CA PHE A 93 -2.17 16.57 1.37
C PHE A 93 -3.39 17.40 1.76
N ILE A 94 -4.57 16.82 1.59
CA ILE A 94 -5.83 17.53 1.79
C ILE A 94 -6.55 16.93 3.00
N PRO A 95 -6.68 17.67 4.13
CA PRO A 95 -7.45 17.20 5.27
C PRO A 95 -8.89 16.89 4.90
N CYS A 96 -9.39 15.73 5.32
CA CYS A 96 -10.77 15.33 5.06
C CYS A 96 -11.32 14.47 6.21
N ARG A 97 -12.62 14.17 6.13
CA ARG A 97 -13.25 13.20 7.04
C ARG A 97 -13.45 11.91 6.29
N LYS A 98 -13.25 10.78 6.95
CA LYS A 98 -13.55 9.44 6.41
C LYS A 98 -15.03 9.28 6.01
N THR A 99 -15.90 10.10 6.59
CA THR A 99 -17.34 10.12 6.32
C THR A 99 -17.71 11.05 5.18
N ASN A 100 -16.75 11.76 4.57
CA ASN A 100 -17.02 12.56 3.38
C ASN A 100 -17.52 11.63 2.28
N ASP A 101 -18.64 11.98 1.68
CA ASP A 101 -19.14 11.28 0.52
C ASP A 101 -18.28 11.57 -0.70
N THR A 102 -18.55 10.86 -1.79
CA THR A 102 -17.82 11.03 -3.04
C THR A 102 -17.94 12.46 -3.58
N THR A 103 -19.07 13.15 -3.36
CA THR A 103 -19.26 14.52 -3.85
C THR A 103 -18.33 15.52 -3.16
N HIS A 104 -18.15 15.41 -1.84
CA HIS A 104 -17.20 16.22 -1.10
C HIS A 104 -15.75 15.93 -1.51
N ILE A 105 -15.40 14.66 -1.77
CA ILE A 105 -14.05 14.32 -2.25
C ILE A 105 -13.80 14.94 -3.63
N VAL A 106 -14.80 14.91 -4.52
CA VAL A 106 -14.71 15.55 -5.84
C VAL A 106 -14.54 17.07 -5.68
N ASP A 107 -15.32 17.73 -4.83
CA ASP A 107 -15.17 19.17 -4.56
C ASP A 107 -13.75 19.50 -4.04
N LEU A 108 -13.25 18.74 -3.06
CA LEU A 108 -11.88 18.89 -2.55
C LEU A 108 -10.84 18.72 -3.66
N PHE A 109 -11.02 17.73 -4.53
CA PHE A 109 -10.12 17.49 -5.64
C PHE A 109 -10.10 18.67 -6.62
N PHE A 110 -11.27 19.20 -6.99
CA PHE A 110 -11.34 20.37 -7.88
C PHE A 110 -10.75 21.62 -7.23
N ARG A 111 -11.07 21.85 -5.96
CA ARG A 111 -10.66 23.04 -5.23
C ARG A 111 -9.17 23.07 -4.94
N GLU A 112 -8.59 21.95 -4.52
CA GLU A 112 -7.19 21.92 -4.08
C GLU A 112 -6.23 21.48 -5.18
N VAL A 113 -6.65 20.65 -6.16
CA VAL A 113 -5.75 20.13 -7.20
C VAL A 113 -6.04 20.75 -8.56
N VAL A 114 -7.25 20.61 -9.10
CA VAL A 114 -7.57 21.08 -10.47
C VAL A 114 -7.43 22.59 -10.59
N ARG A 115 -7.78 23.34 -9.55
CA ARG A 115 -7.57 24.80 -9.48
C ARG A 115 -6.11 25.19 -9.70
N LEU A 116 -5.16 24.39 -9.22
CA LEU A 116 -3.73 24.70 -9.27
C LEU A 116 -3.05 24.15 -10.54
N HIS A 117 -3.46 22.98 -11.00
CA HIS A 117 -2.73 22.22 -12.03
C HIS A 117 -3.52 21.97 -13.32
N GLY A 118 -4.79 22.35 -13.34
CA GLY A 118 -5.69 22.10 -14.46
C GLY A 118 -6.27 20.68 -14.49
N ILE A 119 -6.87 20.34 -15.63
CA ILE A 119 -7.53 19.05 -15.84
C ILE A 119 -6.50 18.01 -16.27
N HIS A 120 -6.47 16.91 -15.53
CA HIS A 120 -5.59 15.76 -15.78
C HIS A 120 -6.24 14.79 -16.78
N LYS A 121 -5.41 13.95 -17.42
CA LYS A 121 -5.86 12.98 -18.44
C LYS A 121 -6.32 11.67 -17.82
N THR A 122 -5.61 11.20 -16.78
CA THR A 122 -5.94 9.93 -16.11
C THR A 122 -5.83 10.03 -14.59
N ILE A 123 -6.71 9.28 -13.90
CA ILE A 123 -6.62 9.02 -12.47
C ILE A 123 -6.43 7.52 -12.30
N GLY A 124 -5.32 7.13 -11.68
CA GLY A 124 -5.09 5.78 -11.20
C GLY A 124 -5.41 5.67 -9.71
N SER A 125 -5.95 4.51 -9.30
CA SER A 125 -5.99 4.09 -7.90
C SER A 125 -4.93 3.00 -7.69
N ASP A 126 -4.26 3.04 -6.54
CA ASP A 126 -2.93 2.50 -6.36
C ASP A 126 -2.75 0.99 -6.59
N ARG A 127 -1.84 0.66 -7.52
CA ARG A 127 -1.15 -0.64 -7.62
C ARG A 127 0.33 -0.49 -8.00
N ASP A 128 0.95 0.69 -7.78
CA ASP A 128 2.38 0.85 -8.05
C ASP A 128 3.21 0.49 -6.81
N ALA A 129 4.05 -0.54 -6.91
CA ALA A 129 4.90 -1.02 -5.82
C ALA A 129 5.89 0.05 -5.31
N LYS A 130 6.32 0.98 -6.18
CA LYS A 130 7.21 2.09 -5.79
C LYS A 130 6.46 3.18 -5.03
N PHE A 131 5.19 3.39 -5.39
CA PHE A 131 4.31 4.29 -4.66
C PHE A 131 4.05 3.77 -3.25
N LEU A 132 3.73 2.47 -3.13
CA LEU A 132 3.50 1.81 -1.84
C LEU A 132 4.66 2.06 -0.87
N SER A 133 5.92 1.85 -1.26
CA SER A 133 7.06 2.03 -0.35
C SER A 133 7.24 3.48 0.13
N HIS A 134 7.12 4.47 -0.76
CA HIS A 134 7.19 5.88 -0.40
C HIS A 134 6.00 6.31 0.46
N PHE A 135 4.81 5.84 0.11
CA PHE A 135 3.58 6.09 0.84
C PHE A 135 3.64 5.54 2.27
N TRP A 136 4.21 4.34 2.47
CA TRP A 136 4.41 3.78 3.82
C TRP A 136 5.31 4.65 4.70
N MET A 137 6.43 5.13 4.16
CA MET A 137 7.33 6.03 4.88
C MET A 137 6.63 7.35 5.23
N LEU A 138 5.94 7.93 4.25
CA LEU A 138 5.19 9.17 4.40
C LEU A 138 4.06 9.05 5.43
N SER A 139 3.25 8.00 5.34
CA SER A 139 2.19 7.68 6.31
C SER A 139 2.76 7.56 7.72
N THR A 140 3.94 6.94 7.87
CA THR A 140 4.62 6.83 9.16
C THR A 140 5.09 8.18 9.69
N LEU A 141 5.69 9.02 8.83
CA LEU A 141 6.16 10.35 9.21
C LEU A 141 4.99 11.25 9.60
N LEU A 142 3.94 11.31 8.78
CA LEU A 142 2.70 12.03 9.05
C LEU A 142 2.12 11.60 10.40
N ARG A 143 1.96 10.29 10.64
CA ARG A 143 1.47 9.78 11.93
C ARG A 143 2.33 10.21 13.11
N THR A 144 3.65 10.32 12.93
CA THR A 144 4.58 10.73 13.99
C THR A 144 4.45 12.22 14.31
N VAL A 145 4.36 13.07 13.29
CA VAL A 145 4.14 14.52 13.44
C VAL A 145 2.77 14.79 14.05
N ILE A 146 1.73 14.11 13.54
CA ILE A 146 0.35 14.22 14.02
C ILE A 146 0.24 13.79 15.49
N LYS A 147 0.93 12.71 15.91
CA LYS A 147 0.95 12.27 17.31
C LYS A 147 1.46 13.34 18.27
N LYS A 148 2.41 14.18 17.84
CA LYS A 148 2.91 15.30 18.66
C LYS A 148 1.92 16.46 18.73
N ASN A 149 0.99 16.55 17.79
CA ASN A 149 0.07 17.69 17.66
C ASN A 149 -1.38 17.23 17.40
N TYR A 150 -1.90 16.37 18.28
CA TYR A 150 -3.12 15.59 18.06
C TYR A 150 -4.36 16.42 17.69
N LYS A 151 -4.45 17.67 18.15
CA LYS A 151 -5.63 18.53 17.96
C LYS A 151 -5.50 19.49 16.77
N TYR A 152 -4.28 19.91 16.40
CA TYR A 152 -4.06 20.98 15.41
C TYR A 152 -3.22 20.52 14.23
N TRP A 153 -3.12 19.20 14.02
CA TRP A 153 -2.27 18.66 12.97
C TRP A 153 -2.63 19.14 11.56
N GLU A 154 -3.89 19.50 11.32
CA GLU A 154 -4.33 20.07 10.04
C GLU A 154 -3.57 21.35 9.68
N ASP A 155 -3.27 22.18 10.69
CA ASP A 155 -2.58 23.45 10.48
C ASP A 155 -1.09 23.23 10.13
N CYS A 156 -0.55 22.04 10.42
CA CYS A 156 0.79 21.65 10.03
C CYS A 156 0.87 21.09 8.60
N ILE A 157 -0.26 20.76 7.97
CA ILE A 157 -0.29 20.08 6.67
C ILE A 157 0.42 20.88 5.56
N PRO A 158 0.18 22.19 5.38
CA PRO A 158 0.90 22.96 4.36
C PRO A 158 2.42 22.95 4.56
N PHE A 159 2.89 22.93 5.81
CA PHE A 159 4.31 22.83 6.11
C PHE A 159 4.87 21.45 5.77
N ILE A 160 4.14 20.39 6.09
CA ILE A 160 4.55 19.01 5.78
C ILE A 160 4.58 18.81 4.25
N GLU A 161 3.58 19.30 3.54
CA GLU A 161 3.53 19.28 2.08
C GLU A 161 4.72 20.00 1.47
N PHE A 162 5.00 21.22 1.94
CA PHE A 162 6.15 22.00 1.48
C PHE A 162 7.47 21.27 1.70
N VAL A 163 7.70 20.74 2.90
CA VAL A 163 8.92 20.00 3.22
C VAL A 163 9.03 18.74 2.36
N TYR A 164 7.94 17.97 2.23
CA TYR A 164 7.93 16.73 1.46
C TYR A 164 8.25 16.99 -0.03
N ASN A 165 7.56 17.95 -0.65
CA ASN A 165 7.76 18.28 -2.06
C ASN A 165 9.12 18.94 -2.34
N ARG A 166 9.84 19.39 -1.31
CA ARG A 166 11.22 19.89 -1.39
C ARG A 166 12.27 18.80 -1.20
N THR A 167 11.91 17.63 -0.67
CA THR A 167 12.86 16.53 -0.49
C THR A 167 13.16 15.85 -1.82
N VAL A 168 14.44 15.61 -2.09
CA VAL A 168 14.87 14.91 -3.31
C VAL A 168 14.44 13.45 -3.20
N HIS A 169 13.56 13.01 -4.09
CA HIS A 169 13.14 11.63 -4.16
C HIS A 169 14.14 10.82 -5.00
N SER A 170 14.63 9.69 -4.46
CA SER A 170 15.53 8.76 -5.17
C SER A 170 14.93 8.15 -6.44
N SER A 171 13.64 8.37 -6.69
CA SER A 171 12.91 7.91 -7.89
C SER A 171 12.84 8.94 -9.02
N THR A 172 13.19 10.19 -8.73
CA THR A 172 13.34 11.28 -9.70
C THR A 172 14.82 11.60 -9.79
N ASN A 173 15.53 11.04 -10.77
CA ASN A 173 16.94 11.36 -11.04
C ASN A 173 17.07 12.76 -11.67
N PHE A 174 16.65 13.80 -10.95
CA PHE A 174 16.91 15.20 -11.25
C PHE A 174 17.53 15.87 -10.02
#